data_AF-A0A9D9D5A5-F1
#
_entry.id   AF-A0A9D9D5A5-F1
#
_cell.length_a   1.000
_cell.length_b   1.000
_cell.length_c   1.000
_cell.angle_alpha   90.00
_cell.angle_beta   90.00
_cell.angle_gamma   90.00
#
_symmetry.space_group_name_H-M   'P 1'
#
loop_
_entity.id
_entity.type
_entity.pdbx_description
1 polymer ?
#
loop_
_entity_poly.entity_id
_entity_poly.type
_entity_poly.pdbx_seq_one_letter_code
_entity_poly.pdbx_strand_id
1 'polypeptide(L)' 'MNFKIVFYIFFIAGVVSLIVGILAKLFVFEIFTLKPLSYLRFAGICGIYSIASLLSQNLCKKE' A
#
# COMPACT_ATOMS: atom_id res chain seq x y z
N MET A 1 13.53 12.64 8.81
CA MET A 1 12.70 11.42 8.70
C MET A 1 13.33 10.51 7.66
N ASN A 2 13.69 9.27 8.01
CA ASN A 2 14.46 8.40 7.10
C ASN A 2 13.54 7.90 5.97
N PHE A 3 13.82 8.24 4.71
CA PHE A 3 12.99 7.83 3.55
C PHE A 3 12.78 6.31 3.48
N LYS A 4 13.78 5.52 3.91
CA LYS A 4 13.68 4.05 3.99
C LYS A 4 12.57 3.58 4.94
N ILE A 5 12.39 4.27 6.07
CA ILE A 5 11.36 3.94 7.06
C ILE A 5 9.97 4.25 6.50
N VAL A 6 9.80 5.40 5.86
CA VAL A 6 8.52 5.79 5.23
C VAL A 6 8.13 4.79 4.15
N PHE A 7 9.09 4.40 3.30
CA PHE A 7 8.87 3.35 2.30
C PHE A 7 8.42 2.03 2.93
N TYR A 8 9.09 1.57 3.98
CA TYR A 8 8.77 0.30 4.64
C TYR A 8 7.36 0.31 5.25
N ILE A 9 6.97 1.44 5.85
CA ILE A 9 5.62 1.62 6.43
C ILE A 9 4.55 1.53 5.34
N PHE A 10 4.70 2.28 4.24
CA PHE A 10 3.75 2.26 3.13
C PHE A 10 3.71 0.91 2.41
N PHE A 11 4.86 0.24 2.28
CA PHE A 11 4.94 -1.08 1.68
C PHE A 11 4.20 -2.12 2.52
N ILE A 12 4.48 -2.20 3.83
CA ILE A 12 3.77 -3.12 4.74
C ILE A 12 2.28 -2.80 4.79
N ALA A 13 1.90 -1.53 4.93
CA ALA A 13 0.49 -1.13 4.97
C ALA A 13 -0.25 -1.52 3.69
N GLY A 14 0.38 -1.32 2.53
CA GLY A 14 -0.16 -1.74 1.24
C GLY A 14 -0.35 -3.25 1.14
N VAL A 15 0.66 -4.05 1.54
CA VAL A 15 0.59 -5.51 1.53
C VAL A 15 -0.52 -6.02 2.45
N VAL A 16 -0.61 -5.48 3.69
CA VAL A 16 -1.65 -5.85 4.64
C VAL A 16 -3.04 -5.52 4.10
N SER A 17 -3.25 -4.33 3.53
CA SER A 17 -4.54 -3.98 2.92
C SER A 17 -4.89 -4.84 1.71
N LEU A 18 -3.89 -5.29 0.93
CA LEU A 18 -4.11 -6.19 -0.20
C LEU A 18 -4.57 -7.57 0.28
N ILE A 19 -3.91 -8.13 1.29
CA ILE A 19 -4.28 -9.39 1.93
C ILE A 19 -5.69 -9.30 2.52
N VAL A 20 -5.98 -8.25 3.29
CA VAL A 20 -7.31 -8.02 3.88
C VAL A 20 -8.38 -7.86 2.80
N GLY A 21 -8.09 -7.13 1.71
CA GLY A 21 -9.01 -6.98 0.58
C GLY A 21 -9.30 -8.30 -0.14
N ILE A 22 -8.29 -9.16 -0.32
CA ILE A 22 -8.47 -10.50 -0.88
C ILE A 22 -9.32 -11.37 0.04
N LEU A 23 -9.00 -11.41 1.34
CA LEU A 23 -9.80 -12.18 2.31
C LEU A 23 -11.24 -11.69 2.37
N ALA A 24 -11.47 -10.37 2.41
CA ALA A 24 -12.81 -9.79 2.40
C ALA A 24 -13.59 -10.18 1.14
N LYS A 25 -12.92 -10.25 -0.02
CA LYS A 25 -13.55 -10.69 -1.28
C LYS A 25 -13.83 -12.20 -1.29
N LEU A 26 -12.94 -13.01 -0.72
CA LEU A 26 -13.05 -14.48 -0.73
C LEU A 26 -14.15 -14.98 0.21
N PHE A 27 -14.28 -14.35 1.38
CA PHE A 27 -15.26 -14.73 2.41
C PHE A 27 -16.56 -13.90 2.35
N VAL A 28 -16.69 -12.98 1.38
CA VAL A 28 -17.80 -12.00 1.29
C VAL A 28 -18.02 -11.31 2.66
N PHE A 29 -16.91 -11.03 3.34
CA PHE A 29 -16.92 -10.49 4.70
C PHE A 29 -16.77 -8.97 4.62
N GLU A 30 -17.81 -8.24 4.98
CA GLU A 30 -17.79 -6.78 5.04
C GLU A 30 -17.35 -6.34 6.43
N ILE A 31 -16.06 -6.04 6.59
CA ILE A 31 -15.55 -5.44 7.83
C ILE A 31 -15.94 -3.95 7.80
N PHE A 32 -16.72 -3.51 8.79
CA PHE A 32 -17.10 -2.10 8.98
C PHE A 32 -17.91 -1.49 7.82
N THR A 33 -18.73 -2.25 7.10
CA THR A 33 -19.48 -1.77 5.90
C THR A 33 -18.57 -1.28 4.75
N LEU A 34 -17.26 -1.45 4.86
CA LEU A 34 -16.33 -1.10 3.80
C LEU A 34 -16.32 -2.20 2.75
N LYS A 35 -16.75 -1.84 1.53
CA LYS A 35 -16.64 -2.72 0.37
C LYS A 35 -15.18 -3.17 0.17
N PRO A 36 -14.94 -4.43 -0.23
CA PRO A 36 -13.60 -4.96 -0.52
C PRO A 36 -12.83 -4.11 -1.55
N LEU A 37 -13.56 -3.38 -2.41
CA LEU A 37 -13.01 -2.44 -3.37
C LEU A 37 -12.21 -1.28 -2.73
N SER A 38 -12.60 -0.81 -1.53
CA SER A 38 -11.91 0.27 -0.83
C SER A 38 -10.53 -0.14 -0.34
N TYR A 39 -10.39 -1.37 0.18
CA TYR A 39 -9.11 -1.95 0.59
C TYR A 39 -8.16 -2.11 -0.60
N LEU A 40 -8.68 -2.51 -1.76
CA LEU A 40 -7.89 -2.64 -2.99
C LEU A 40 -7.41 -1.27 -3.51
N ARG A 41 -8.26 -0.24 -3.45
CA ARG A 41 -7.87 1.14 -3.80
C ARG A 41 -6.78 1.67 -2.87
N PHE A 42 -6.90 1.44 -1.57
CA PHE A 42 -5.88 1.84 -0.60
C PHE A 42 -4.55 1.12 -0.82
N ALA A 43 -4.58 -0.19 -1.08
CA ALA A 43 -3.40 -0.96 -1.45
C ALA A 43 -2.74 -0.42 -2.73
N GLY A 44 -3.54 -0.05 -3.75
CA GLY A 44 -3.06 0.58 -4.96
C GLY A 44 -2.35 1.92 -4.71
N ILE A 45 -2.93 2.79 -3.88
CA ILE A 45 -2.32 4.08 -3.50
C ILE A 45 -0.99 3.85 -2.77
N CYS A 46 -0.94 2.91 -1.81
CA CYS A 46 0.30 2.56 -1.11
C CYS A 46 1.39 2.02 -2.06
N GLY A 47 0.99 1.22 -3.06
CA GLY A 47 1.89 0.71 -4.09
C GLY A 47 2.49 1.83 -4.94
N ILE A 48 1.65 2.74 -5.44
CA ILE A 48 2.10 3.92 -6.21
C ILE A 48 3.05 4.77 -5.38
N TYR A 49 2.74 5.01 -4.11
CA TYR A 49 3.58 5.80 -3.21
C TYR A 49 4.94 5.13 -2.97
N SER A 50 4.96 3.80 -2.83
CA SER A 50 6.19 3.02 -2.69
C SER A 50 7.06 3.13 -3.95
N ILE A 51 6.47 3.00 -5.14
CA ILE A 51 7.18 3.14 -6.43
C ILE A 51 7.72 4.56 -6.61
N ALA A 52 6.91 5.59 -6.32
CA ALA A 52 7.32 6.98 -6.39
C ALA A 52 8.47 7.30 -5.43
N SER A 53 8.42 6.75 -4.22
CA SER A 53 9.50 6.87 -3.23
C SER A 53 10.80 6.20 -3.70
N LEU A 54 10.70 5.01 -4.31
CA LEU A 54 11.82 4.30 -4.93
C LEU A 54 12.43 5.09 -6.08
N LEU A 55 11.60 5.69 -6.94
CA LEU A 55 12.03 6.53 -8.05
C LEU A 55 12.73 7.80 -7.55
N SER A 56 12.16 8.45 -6.53
CA SER A 56 12.74 9.63 -5.87
C SER A 56 14.09 9.32 -5.23
N GLN A 57 14.25 8.16 -4.60
CA GLN A 57 15.56 7.72 -4.06
C GLN A 57 16.60 7.50 -5.17
N ASN A 58 16.21 6.95 -6.31
CA ASN A 58 17.13 6.72 -7.44
C ASN A 58 17.52 8.03 -8.13
N LEU A 59 16.59 8.97 -8.27
CA LEU A 59 16.87 10.32 -8.79
C LEU A 59 17.79 11.09 -7.84
N CYS A 60 17.51 11.08 -6.54
CA CYS A 60 18.29 11.80 -5.53
C CYS A 60 19.68 11.20 -5.27
N LYS A 61 19.90 9.92 -5.60
CA LYS A 61 21.24 9.29 -5.61
C LYS A 61 22.08 9.62 -6.86
N LYS A 62 21.48 10.24 -7.87
CA LYS A 62 22.11 10.51 -9.16
C LYS A 62 22.69 11.93 -9.26
N GLU A 63 22.51 12.76 -8.21
CA GLU A 63 23.28 13.98 -7.94
C GLU A 63 24.39 13.69 -6.92
#